data_AF-A0A1H7HEV0-F1
#
_entry.id   AF-A0A1H7HEV0-F1
#
_cell.length_a   1.000
_cell.length_b   1.000
_cell.length_c   1.000
_cell.angle_alpha   90.00
_cell.angle_beta   90.00
_cell.angle_gamma   90.00
#
_symmetry.space_group_name_H-M   'P 1'
#
loop_
_entity.id
_entity.type
_entity.pdbx_description
1 polymer ?
#
loop_
_entity_poly.entity_id
_entity_poly.type
_entity_poly.pdbx_seq_one_letter_code
_entity_poly.pdbx_strand_id
1 'polypeptide(L)'
;MGIAALVTWLLTAAGGFYLLATWIAKGGVRQPRNSHFPPAVIFGHFVLAVIGLVVWIVYLVVDEDALAWTAFALLVPVALLGFTMLIRWIPVYRAAGVGAGNGGDSAPGTAPNGAPEKHFPVAAVAGHGFFAVVTVVLVLLTALGVG
;
A
#
# COMPACT_ATOMS: atom_id res chain seq x y z
N MET A 1 -7.82 -12.47 -19.20
CA MET A 1 -6.89 -12.10 -18.08
C MET A 1 -7.54 -11.69 -16.75
N GLY A 2 -8.86 -11.44 -16.69
CA GLY A 2 -9.49 -10.78 -15.54
C GLY A 2 -9.41 -11.47 -14.17
N ILE A 3 -9.44 -12.81 -14.14
CA ILE A 3 -9.30 -13.59 -12.89
C ILE A 3 -7.88 -13.48 -12.31
N ALA A 4 -6.84 -13.44 -13.15
CA ALA A 4 -5.47 -13.25 -12.69
C ALA A 4 -5.29 -11.85 -12.06
N ALA A 5 -5.91 -10.82 -12.67
CA ALA A 5 -5.96 -9.48 -12.08
C ALA A 5 -6.67 -9.50 -10.71
N LEU A 6 -7.80 -10.21 -10.59
CA LEU A 6 -8.51 -10.35 -9.32
C LEU A 6 -7.64 -11.02 -8.24
N VAL A 7 -7.01 -12.15 -8.56
CA VAL A 7 -6.16 -12.89 -7.61
C VAL A 7 -4.99 -12.02 -7.14
N THR A 8 -4.30 -11.36 -8.07
CA THR A 8 -3.17 -10.47 -7.72
C THR A 8 -3.63 -9.25 -6.93
N TRP A 9 -4.81 -8.69 -7.23
CA TRP A 9 -5.37 -7.59 -6.45
C TRP A 9 -5.71 -8.04 -5.03
N LEU A 10 -6.29 -9.23 -4.85
CA LEU A 10 -6.57 -9.78 -3.52
C LEU A 10 -5.28 -10.01 -2.71
N LEU A 11 -4.22 -10.54 -3.33
CA LEU A 11 -2.91 -10.68 -2.68
C LEU A 11 -2.33 -9.31 -2.28
N THR A 12 -2.44 -8.32 -3.17
CA THR A 12 -2.03 -6.92 -2.90
C THR A 12 -2.82 -6.35 -1.72
N ALA A 13 -4.14 -6.55 -1.70
CA ALA A 13 -5.04 -6.06 -0.66
C ALA A 13 -4.74 -6.71 0.69
N ALA A 14 -4.45 -8.01 0.73
CA ALA A 14 -4.03 -8.70 1.94
C ALA A 14 -2.71 -8.14 2.50
N GLY A 15 -1.71 -7.91 1.63
CA GLY A 15 -0.47 -7.25 2.00
C GLY A 15 -0.68 -5.82 2.53
N GLY A 16 -1.53 -5.04 1.85
CA GLY A 16 -1.88 -3.67 2.26
C GLY A 16 -2.63 -3.62 3.60
N PHE A 17 -3.56 -4.56 3.82
CA PHE A 17 -4.28 -4.69 5.07
C PHE A 17 -3.35 -5.06 6.23
N TYR A 18 -2.41 -5.99 6.02
CA TYR A 18 -1.38 -6.31 7.01
C TYR A 18 -0.55 -5.07 7.40
N LEU A 19 -0.09 -4.29 6.41
CA LEU A 19 0.65 -3.05 6.67
C LEU A 19 -0.21 -2.01 7.42
N LEU A 20 -1.48 -1.86 7.05
CA LEU A 20 -2.42 -0.98 7.76
C LEU A 20 -2.62 -1.42 9.22
N ALA A 21 -2.84 -2.71 9.44
CA ALA A 21 -3.02 -3.28 10.77
C ALA A 21 -1.78 -3.05 11.65
N THR A 22 -0.57 -3.29 11.11
CA THR A 22 0.67 -3.00 11.84
C THR A 22 0.82 -1.51 12.16
N TRP A 23 0.49 -0.61 11.25
CA TRP A 23 0.54 0.84 11.48
C TRP A 23 -0.43 1.29 12.59
N ILE A 24 -1.67 0.79 12.58
CA ILE A 24 -2.67 1.09 13.62
C ILE A 24 -2.23 0.51 14.98
N ALA A 25 -1.78 -0.74 14.99
CA ALA A 25 -1.32 -1.43 16.20
C ALA A 25 -0.13 -0.72 16.85
N LYS A 26 0.78 -0.18 16.04
CA LYS A 26 1.95 0.59 16.49
C LYS A 26 1.66 2.07 16.75
N GLY A 27 0.40 2.50 16.66
CA GLY A 27 -0.04 3.81 17.15
C GLY A 27 -0.11 4.92 16.10
N GLY A 28 -0.07 4.61 14.82
CA GLY A 28 -0.09 5.60 13.73
C GLY A 28 -1.28 6.58 13.77
N VAL A 29 -2.45 6.12 14.23
CA VAL A 29 -3.64 6.98 14.42
C VAL A 29 -3.59 7.76 15.73
N ARG A 30 -3.02 7.15 16.79
CA ARG A 30 -3.03 7.68 18.16
C ARG A 30 -1.93 8.72 18.39
N GLN A 31 -0.84 8.66 17.63
CA GLN A 31 0.32 9.54 17.74
C GLN A 31 0.75 10.06 16.35
N PRO A 32 -0.09 10.88 15.68
CA PRO A 32 0.18 11.32 14.32
C PRO A 32 1.47 12.16 14.18
N ARG A 33 1.93 12.82 15.25
CA ARG A 33 3.21 13.54 15.30
C ARG A 33 4.44 12.63 15.18
N ASN A 34 4.28 11.34 15.45
CA ASN A 34 5.37 10.35 15.37
C ASN A 34 5.33 9.53 14.07
N SER A 35 4.32 9.74 13.20
CA SER A 35 4.14 9.05 11.92
C SER A 35 4.50 10.00 10.77
N HIS A 36 5.32 9.54 9.83
CA HIS A 36 5.63 10.29 8.60
C HIS A 36 4.53 10.16 7.54
N PHE A 37 3.52 9.33 7.82
CA PHE A 37 2.33 9.18 6.98
C PHE A 37 1.17 10.01 7.50
N PRO A 38 0.61 10.91 6.65
CA PRO A 38 -0.68 11.52 6.91
C PRO A 38 -1.75 10.44 6.90
N PRO A 39 -2.58 10.30 7.96
CA PRO A 39 -3.64 9.29 8.00
C PRO A 39 -4.57 9.35 6.77
N ALA A 40 -4.85 10.55 6.27
CA ALA A 40 -5.65 10.76 5.07
C ALA A 40 -5.10 10.05 3.82
N VAL A 41 -3.78 9.96 3.66
CA VAL A 41 -3.14 9.29 2.51
C VAL A 41 -3.31 7.78 2.62
N ILE A 42 -3.08 7.21 3.82
CA ILE A 42 -3.21 5.77 4.06
C ILE A 42 -4.67 5.33 3.88
N PHE A 43 -5.61 5.99 4.56
CA PHE A 43 -7.02 5.64 4.47
C PHE A 43 -7.58 5.92 3.08
N GLY A 44 -7.17 7.02 2.44
CA GLY A 44 -7.55 7.34 1.06
C GLY A 44 -7.10 6.26 0.08
N HIS A 45 -5.84 5.83 0.17
CA HIS A 45 -5.33 4.71 -0.64
C HIS A 45 -6.13 3.43 -0.39
N PHE A 46 -6.35 3.06 0.87
CA PHE A 46 -7.04 1.81 1.22
C PHE A 46 -8.51 1.80 0.75
N VAL A 47 -9.26 2.86 1.01
CA VAL A 47 -10.66 2.97 0.59
C VAL A 47 -10.78 2.98 -0.92
N LEU A 48 -9.91 3.73 -1.61
CA LEU A 48 -9.92 3.78 -3.07
C LEU A 48 -9.55 2.43 -3.70
N ALA A 49 -8.62 1.68 -3.08
CA ALA A 49 -8.28 0.33 -3.49
C ALA A 49 -9.45 -0.65 -3.33
N VAL A 50 -10.22 -0.54 -2.24
CA VAL A 50 -11.42 -1.36 -2.01
C VAL A 50 -12.51 -1.00 -3.03
N ILE A 51 -12.76 0.29 -3.27
CA ILE A 51 -13.76 0.73 -4.27
C ILE A 51 -13.37 0.21 -5.65
N GLY A 52 -12.11 0.38 -6.06
CA GLY A 52 -11.61 -0.16 -7.33
C GLY A 52 -11.80 -1.68 -7.44
N LEU A 53 -11.51 -2.42 -6.36
CA LEU A 53 -11.67 -3.88 -6.34
C LEU A 53 -13.13 -4.29 -6.49
N VAL A 54 -14.06 -3.58 -5.84
CA VAL A 54 -15.50 -3.82 -6.00
C VAL A 54 -15.93 -3.55 -7.45
N VAL A 55 -15.51 -2.42 -8.04
CA VAL A 55 -15.80 -2.12 -9.46
C VAL A 55 -15.25 -3.21 -10.38
N TRP A 56 -14.05 -3.72 -10.10
CA TRP A 56 -13.46 -4.84 -10.85
C TRP A 56 -14.26 -6.14 -10.73
N ILE A 57 -14.73 -6.49 -9.53
CA ILE A 57 -15.57 -7.67 -9.33
C ILE A 57 -16.89 -7.52 -10.08
N VAL A 58 -17.51 -6.33 -10.07
CA VAL A 58 -18.72 -6.05 -10.85
C VAL A 58 -18.44 -6.17 -12.34
N TYR A 59 -17.32 -5.64 -12.83
CA TYR A 59 -16.87 -5.84 -14.21
C TYR A 59 -16.83 -7.32 -14.58
N LEU A 60 -16.24 -8.18 -13.75
CA LEU A 60 -16.17 -9.63 -14.06
C LEU A 60 -17.53 -10.34 -14.11
N VAL A 61 -18.58 -9.74 -13.56
CA VAL A 61 -19.95 -10.29 -13.59
C VAL A 61 -20.76 -9.73 -14.75
N VAL A 62 -20.63 -8.44 -15.02
CA VAL A 62 -21.44 -7.71 -16.01
C VAL A 62 -20.78 -7.70 -17.40
N ASP A 63 -19.45 -7.83 -17.45
CA ASP A 63 -18.61 -7.84 -18.66
C ASP A 63 -18.71 -6.55 -19.51
N GLU A 64 -18.79 -5.41 -18.84
CA GLU A 64 -18.88 -4.09 -19.49
C GLU A 64 -17.54 -3.37 -19.52
N ASP A 65 -17.05 -3.03 -20.72
CA ASP A 65 -15.76 -2.37 -20.94
C ASP A 65 -15.62 -1.06 -20.15
N ALA A 66 -16.72 -0.32 -20.00
CA ALA A 66 -16.74 0.92 -19.22
C ALA A 66 -16.35 0.68 -17.75
N LEU A 67 -16.71 -0.47 -17.16
CA LEU A 67 -16.32 -0.83 -15.80
C LEU A 67 -14.85 -1.21 -15.70
N ALA A 68 -14.29 -1.89 -16.70
CA ALA A 68 -12.86 -2.20 -16.76
C ALA A 68 -12.02 -0.92 -16.80
N TRP A 69 -12.38 0.03 -17.67
CA TRP A 69 -11.73 1.34 -17.74
C TRP A 69 -11.91 2.16 -16.46
N THR A 70 -13.08 2.09 -15.83
CA THR A 70 -13.34 2.76 -14.54
C THR A 70 -12.45 2.19 -13.43
N ALA A 71 -12.34 0.86 -13.32
CA ALA A 71 -11.45 0.21 -12.35
C ALA A 71 -9.98 0.58 -12.59
N PHE A 72 -9.55 0.61 -13.86
CA PHE A 72 -8.20 1.07 -14.21
C PHE A 72 -7.97 2.53 -13.82
N ALA A 73 -8.90 3.42 -14.15
CA ALA A 73 -8.82 4.84 -13.80
C ALA A 73 -8.77 5.06 -12.28
N LEU A 74 -9.46 4.23 -11.49
CA LEU A 74 -9.36 4.23 -10.03
C LEU A 74 -8.03 3.66 -9.52
N LEU A 75 -7.46 2.66 -10.19
CA LEU A 75 -6.17 2.09 -9.82
C LEU A 75 -5.00 3.07 -9.98
N VAL A 76 -5.08 4.01 -10.92
CA VAL A 76 -4.03 5.03 -11.12
C VAL A 76 -3.78 5.86 -9.84
N PRO A 77 -4.77 6.57 -9.27
CA PRO A 77 -4.57 7.30 -8.01
C PRO A 77 -4.23 6.36 -6.83
N VAL A 78 -4.76 5.13 -6.79
CA VAL A 78 -4.35 4.13 -5.77
C VAL A 78 -2.85 3.89 -5.84
N ALA A 79 -2.32 3.62 -7.04
CA ALA A 79 -0.90 3.37 -7.27
C ALA A 79 -0.06 4.61 -6.92
N LEU A 80 -0.48 5.80 -7.35
CA LEU A 80 0.22 7.05 -7.03
C LEU A 80 0.32 7.26 -5.51
N LEU A 81 -0.79 7.10 -4.77
CA LEU A 81 -0.78 7.20 -3.31
C LEU A 81 0.13 6.11 -2.70
N GLY A 82 0.08 4.88 -3.22
CA GLY A 82 0.99 3.79 -2.84
C GLY A 82 2.47 4.18 -2.97
N PHE A 83 2.87 4.74 -4.12
CA PHE A 83 4.23 5.23 -4.36
C PHE A 83 4.61 6.39 -3.43
N THR A 84 3.70 7.32 -3.14
CA THR A 84 4.00 8.40 -2.20
C THR A 84 4.32 7.86 -0.80
N MET A 85 3.63 6.81 -0.36
CA MET A 85 3.91 6.14 0.91
C MET A 85 5.26 5.39 0.85
N LEU A 86 5.56 4.69 -0.24
CA LEU A 86 6.85 4.03 -0.42
C LEU A 86 8.03 5.02 -0.37
N ILE A 87 7.92 6.16 -1.05
CA ILE A 87 8.95 7.22 -1.06
C ILE A 87 9.19 7.76 0.36
N ARG A 88 8.12 7.96 1.14
CA ARG A 88 8.22 8.42 2.53
C ARG A 88 8.76 7.35 3.47
N TRP A 89 8.57 6.07 3.16
CA TRP A 89 9.06 4.94 3.97
C TRP A 89 10.56 4.68 3.83
N ILE A 90 11.14 4.85 2.62
CA ILE A 90 12.55 4.51 2.34
C ILE A 90 13.55 5.20 3.31
N PRO A 91 13.45 6.51 3.59
CA PRO A 91 14.35 7.16 4.55
C PRO A 91 14.23 6.58 5.97
N VAL A 92 13.02 6.20 6.38
CA VAL A 92 12.73 5.66 7.71
C VAL A 92 13.35 4.27 7.88
N TYR A 93 13.25 3.42 6.86
CA TYR A 93 13.93 2.12 6.79
C TYR A 93 15.46 2.29 6.81
N ARG A 94 16.00 3.19 5.99
CA ARG A 94 17.45 3.44 5.90
C ARG A 94 18.00 3.92 7.25
N ALA A 95 17.33 4.85 7.92
CA ALA A 95 17.75 5.37 9.23
C ALA A 95 17.74 4.29 10.32
N ALA A 96 16.84 3.31 10.25
CA ALA A 96 16.82 2.18 11.18
C ALA A 96 18.04 1.26 11.00
N GLY A 97 18.56 1.10 9.79
CA GLY A 97 19.77 0.32 9.51
C GLY A 97 21.07 0.97 9.99
N VAL A 98 21.15 2.31 10.00
CA VAL A 98 22.36 3.03 10.46
C VAL A 98 22.46 3.07 11.99
N GLY A 99 21.33 3.04 12.71
CA GLY A 99 21.29 3.07 14.18
C GLY A 99 21.73 1.78 14.88
N ALA A 100 21.82 0.65 14.17
CA ALA A 100 22.27 -0.62 14.75
C ALA A 100 23.81 -0.72 14.90
N GLY A 101 24.57 0.21 14.31
CA GLY A 101 26.04 0.22 14.34
C GLY A 101 26.67 1.14 15.39
N ASN A 102 25.91 2.06 16.00
CA ASN A 102 26.43 3.01 16.98
C ASN A 102 25.77 2.80 18.33
N GLY A 103 26.43 2.03 19.20
CA GLY A 103 26.17 2.01 20.64
C GLY A 103 26.61 3.31 21.33
N GLY A 104 26.12 4.45 20.86
CA GLY A 104 26.44 5.77 21.38
C GLY A 104 25.20 6.49 21.90
N ASP A 105 25.11 6.57 23.23
CA ASP A 105 24.42 7.57 24.04
C ASP A 105 23.11 8.14 23.49
N SER A 106 22.00 7.48 23.84
CA SER A 106 20.68 8.08 23.71
C SER A 106 20.50 9.20 24.74
N ALA A 107 20.40 10.43 24.26
CA ALA A 107 19.89 11.56 25.04
C ALA A 107 18.48 11.23 25.61
N PRO A 108 18.20 11.56 26.89
CA PRO A 108 16.92 11.25 27.50
C PRO A 108 15.83 12.18 26.95
N GLY A 109 14.95 11.64 26.10
CA GLY A 109 13.81 12.39 25.56
C GLY A 109 13.12 11.79 24.33
N THR A 110 13.70 10.78 23.67
CA THR A 110 13.06 10.12 22.53
C THR A 110 12.15 9.01 23.05
N ALA A 111 10.85 9.09 22.73
CA ALA A 111 9.86 8.13 23.16
C ALA A 111 10.30 6.67 22.86
N PRO A 112 9.98 5.67 23.71
CA PRO A 112 10.51 4.31 23.62
C PRO A 112 10.13 3.55 22.33
N ASN A 113 9.17 4.08 21.57
CA ASN A 113 8.61 3.44 20.40
C ASN A 113 8.86 4.36 19.19
N GLY A 114 9.85 4.01 18.36
CA GLY A 114 10.11 4.72 17.10
C GLY A 114 8.89 4.76 16.17
N ALA A 115 8.95 5.59 15.12
CA ALA A 115 7.86 5.80 14.17
C ALA A 115 7.17 4.47 13.74
N PRO A 116 5.82 4.38 13.74
CA PRO A 116 5.08 3.13 13.53
C PRO A 116 5.54 2.33 12.30
N GLU A 117 5.79 3.02 11.20
CA GLU A 117 6.22 2.49 9.90
C GLU A 117 7.63 1.87 9.88
N LYS A 118 8.45 2.08 10.91
CA LYS A 118 9.71 1.34 11.10
C LYS A 118 9.50 -0.16 11.28
N HIS A 119 8.30 -0.56 11.72
CA HIS A 119 7.97 -1.95 12.00
C HIS A 119 7.44 -2.70 10.78
N PHE A 120 7.37 -2.05 9.61
CA PHE A 120 6.96 -2.72 8.38
C PHE A 120 8.04 -3.71 7.92
N PRO A 121 7.72 -5.01 7.79
CA PRO A 121 8.67 -5.96 7.26
C PRO A 121 8.89 -5.70 5.77
N VAL A 122 10.16 -5.60 5.36
CA VAL A 122 10.57 -5.30 3.97
C VAL A 122 9.92 -6.26 2.98
N ALA A 123 9.84 -7.55 3.32
CA ALA A 123 9.21 -8.56 2.48
C ALA A 123 7.73 -8.26 2.20
N ALA A 124 6.97 -7.75 3.18
CA ALA A 124 5.58 -7.38 2.97
C ALA A 124 5.44 -6.12 2.11
N VAL A 125 6.30 -5.12 2.31
CA VAL A 125 6.32 -3.89 1.48
C VAL A 125 6.67 -4.24 0.03
N ALA A 126 7.72 -5.05 -0.18
CA ALA A 126 8.14 -5.49 -1.50
C ALA A 126 7.07 -6.36 -2.18
N GLY A 127 6.49 -7.32 -1.45
CA GLY A 127 5.42 -8.17 -1.95
C GLY A 127 4.18 -7.37 -2.35
N HIS A 128 3.72 -6.47 -1.48
CA HIS A 128 2.61 -5.57 -1.78
C HIS A 128 2.87 -4.71 -3.02
N GLY A 129 4.05 -4.07 -3.11
CA GLY A 129 4.41 -3.26 -4.27
C GLY A 129 4.53 -4.05 -5.57
N PHE A 130 5.11 -5.25 -5.52
CA PHE A 130 5.22 -6.14 -6.68
C PHE A 130 3.85 -6.56 -7.20
N PHE A 131 2.98 -7.08 -6.33
CA PHE A 131 1.64 -7.49 -6.74
C PHE A 131 0.81 -6.29 -7.22
N ALA A 132 0.98 -5.10 -6.63
CA ALA A 132 0.32 -3.89 -7.10
C ALA A 132 0.69 -3.55 -8.55
N VAL A 133 1.97 -3.61 -8.91
CA VAL A 133 2.43 -3.38 -10.30
C VAL A 133 1.83 -4.42 -11.24
N VAL A 134 1.86 -5.69 -10.84
CA VAL A 134 1.26 -6.78 -11.63
C VAL A 134 -0.24 -6.56 -11.84
N THR A 135 -0.98 -6.17 -10.79
CA THR A 135 -2.41 -5.87 -10.88
C THR A 135 -2.69 -4.73 -11.86
N VAL A 136 -1.92 -3.63 -11.80
CA VAL A 136 -2.09 -2.51 -12.74
C VAL A 136 -1.89 -2.96 -14.18
N VAL A 137 -0.85 -3.76 -14.46
CA VAL A 137 -0.57 -4.29 -15.80
C VAL A 137 -1.70 -5.22 -16.25
N LEU A 138 -2.14 -6.16 -15.42
CA LEU A 138 -3.19 -7.11 -15.79
C LEU A 138 -4.54 -6.43 -16.02
N VAL A 139 -4.89 -5.43 -15.21
CA VAL A 139 -6.13 -4.65 -15.39
C VAL A 139 -6.05 -3.84 -16.69
N LEU A 140 -4.92 -3.20 -16.98
CA LEU A 140 -4.73 -2.47 -18.24
C LEU A 140 -4.85 -3.39 -19.45
N LEU A 141 -4.16 -4.53 -19.44
CA LEU A 141 -4.22 -5.50 -20.53
C LEU A 141 -5.66 -5.97 -20.75
N THR A 142 -6.38 -6.27 -19.68
CA THR A 142 -7.80 -6.68 -19.77
C THR A 142 -8.67 -5.55 -20.34
N ALA A 143 -8.49 -4.30 -19.90
CA ALA A 143 -9.24 -3.15 -20.42
C ALA A 143 -8.93 -2.83 -21.90
N LEU A 144 -7.76 -3.23 -22.39
CA LEU A 144 -7.37 -3.16 -23.80
C LEU A 144 -7.89 -4.34 -24.64
N GLY A 145 -8.65 -5.27 -24.04
CA GLY A 145 -9.12 -6.49 -24.71
C GLY A 145 -8.04 -7.55 -24.91
N VAL A 146 -6.91 -7.44 -24.20
CA VAL A 146 -5.81 -8.40 -24.29
C VAL A 146 -6.02 -9.53 -23.29
N GLY A 147 -6.55 -10.63 -23.83
CA GLY A 147 -6.48 -11.98 -23.26
C GLY A 147 -7.64 -12.46 -22.41
#